data_AF-A0A380WVQ1-F1
#
_entry.id   AF-A0A380WVQ1-F1
#
_cell.length_a   1.000
_cell.length_b   1.000
_cell.length_c   1.000
_cell.angle_alpha   90.00
_cell.angle_beta   90.00
_cell.angle_gamma   90.00
#
_symmetry.space_group_name_H-M   'P 1'
#
loop_
_entity.id
_entity.type
_entity.pdbx_description
1 polymer ?
#
loop_
_entity_poly.entity_id
_entity_poly.type
_entity_poly.pdbx_seq_one_letter_code
_entity_poly.pdbx_strand_id
1 'polypeptide(L)'
;MNSKERINVGKIYDIAREILSDKFKKHEEKDINNPLIRMMIVGEDDLMWDSLAMANEIKEQNPKAKIYSYKGAGHIFAGNGILDLGKIRVATGGTAESNEKAKSESRKTIDDFLKENHK
;
A
#
# COMPACT_ATOMS: atom_id res chain seq x y z
N MET A 1 -37.29 -5.98 -23.21
CA MET A 1 -36.12 -6.86 -23.03
C MET A 1 -35.27 -6.27 -21.90
N ASN A 2 -35.12 -6.99 -20.78
CA ASN A 2 -34.56 -6.44 -19.53
C ASN A 2 -33.02 -6.63 -19.52
N SER A 3 -32.25 -5.57 -19.77
CA SER A 3 -30.80 -5.63 -20.03
C SER A 3 -29.93 -5.44 -18.77
N LYS A 4 -30.12 -6.29 -17.76
CA LYS A 4 -29.16 -6.39 -16.65
C LYS A 4 -28.59 -7.80 -16.56
N GLU A 5 -27.90 -8.22 -17.62
CA GLU A 5 -26.91 -9.29 -17.47
C GLU A 5 -25.87 -8.80 -16.47
N ARG A 6 -25.79 -9.47 -15.32
CA ARG A 6 -24.75 -9.22 -14.34
C ARG A 6 -23.43 -9.63 -14.99
N ILE A 7 -22.69 -8.64 -15.50
CA ILE A 7 -21.36 -8.84 -16.04
C ILE A 7 -20.51 -9.51 -14.97
N ASN A 8 -20.09 -10.75 -15.23
CA ASN A 8 -19.22 -11.49 -14.32
C ASN A 8 -17.79 -10.96 -14.49
N VAL A 9 -17.48 -9.92 -13.71
CA VAL A 9 -16.19 -9.22 -13.73
C VAL A 9 -15.02 -10.20 -13.49
N GLY A 10 -15.22 -11.22 -12.65
CA GLY A 10 -14.22 -12.26 -12.41
C GLY A 10 -13.84 -13.02 -13.68
N LYS A 11 -14.83 -13.50 -14.44
CA LYS A 11 -14.58 -14.16 -15.74
C LYS A 11 -13.86 -13.25 -16.73
N ILE A 12 -14.21 -11.96 -16.78
CA ILE A 12 -13.56 -11.00 -17.67
C ILE A 12 -12.09 -10.81 -17.25
N TYR A 13 -11.84 -10.72 -15.95
CA TYR A 13 -10.49 -10.56 -15.41
C TYR A 13 -9.62 -11.79 -15.67
N ASP A 14 -10.19 -12.99 -15.55
CA ASP A 14 -9.48 -14.24 -15.82
C ASP A 14 -9.11 -14.38 -17.31
N ILE A 15 -10.05 -14.05 -18.21
CA ILE A 15 -9.78 -13.99 -19.65
C ILE A 15 -8.69 -12.94 -19.96
N ALA A 16 -8.76 -11.76 -19.33
CA ALA A 16 -7.76 -10.73 -19.51
C ALA A 16 -6.37 -11.16 -19.02
N ARG A 17 -6.29 -11.90 -17.90
CA ARG A 17 -5.04 -12.49 -17.39
C ARG A 17 -4.43 -13.49 -18.38
N GLU A 18 -5.25 -14.28 -19.06
CA GLU A 18 -4.78 -15.24 -20.05
C GLU A 18 -4.29 -14.53 -21.33
N ILE A 19 -5.11 -13.64 -21.89
CA ILE A 19 -4.81 -12.91 -23.14
C ILE A 19 -3.60 -11.97 -22.98
N LEU A 20 -3.47 -11.31 -21.83
CA LEU A 20 -2.41 -10.33 -21.56
C LEU A 20 -1.34 -10.89 -20.62
N SER A 21 -1.16 -12.21 -20.61
CA SER A 21 -0.27 -12.92 -19.67
C SER A 21 1.15 -12.33 -19.62
N ASP A 22 1.72 -11.90 -20.74
CA ASP A 22 3.03 -11.25 -20.77
C ASP A 22 3.07 -9.89 -20.07
N LYS A 23 1.97 -9.12 -20.12
CA LYS A 23 1.85 -7.85 -19.36
C LYS A 23 1.68 -8.13 -17.87
N PHE A 24 0.95 -9.16 -17.49
CA PHE A 24 0.80 -9.57 -16.09
C PHE A 24 2.10 -10.14 -15.53
N LYS A 25 2.83 -10.97 -16.29
CA LYS A 25 4.17 -11.46 -15.93
C LYS A 25 5.18 -10.34 -15.69
N LYS A 26 5.16 -9.29 -16.53
CA LYS A 26 6.00 -8.08 -16.33
C LYS A 26 5.71 -7.34 -15.02
N HIS A 27 4.57 -7.63 -14.39
CA HIS A 27 4.14 -7.02 -13.13
C HIS A 27 3.96 -8.04 -12.00
N GLU A 28 4.42 -9.29 -12.15
CA GLU A 28 4.41 -10.29 -11.05
C GLU A 28 5.17 -9.78 -9.82
N GLU A 29 6.22 -8.98 -10.03
CA GLU A 29 6.96 -8.32 -8.95
C GLU A 29 6.10 -7.35 -8.11
N LYS A 30 4.99 -6.87 -8.67
CA LYS A 30 4.02 -5.98 -8.02
C LYS A 30 2.71 -6.69 -7.67
N ASP A 31 2.62 -8.00 -7.91
CA ASP A 31 1.47 -8.80 -7.50
C ASP A 31 1.38 -8.79 -5.97
N ILE A 32 0.16 -8.66 -5.45
CA ILE A 32 -0.10 -8.72 -4.03
C ILE A 32 0.22 -10.11 -3.45
N ASN A 33 0.11 -11.15 -4.27
CA ASN A 33 0.49 -12.53 -3.96
C ASN A 33 1.99 -12.77 -4.12
N ASN A 34 2.77 -11.74 -4.47
CA ASN A 34 4.19 -11.89 -4.67
C ASN A 34 4.86 -12.30 -3.35
N PRO A 35 5.53 -13.47 -3.30
CA PRO A 35 6.26 -13.91 -2.12
C PRO A 35 7.45 -13.01 -1.77
N LEU A 36 7.81 -12.05 -2.64
CA LEU A 36 8.86 -11.07 -2.43
C LEU A 36 8.42 -9.84 -1.64
N ILE A 37 7.12 -9.58 -1.41
CA ILE A 37 6.73 -8.49 -0.49
C ILE A 37 7.14 -8.92 0.92
N ARG A 38 8.19 -8.28 1.44
CA ARG A 38 8.76 -8.65 2.76
C ARG A 38 8.40 -7.67 3.87
N MET A 39 8.08 -6.43 3.53
CA MET A 39 7.81 -5.38 4.50
C MET A 39 6.88 -4.32 3.91
N MET A 40 5.96 -3.83 4.74
CA MET A 40 5.04 -2.73 4.46
C MET A 40 5.11 -1.71 5.60
N ILE A 41 5.13 -0.43 5.25
CA ILE A 41 5.14 0.72 6.16
C ILE A 41 3.86 1.51 5.92
N VAL A 42 3.03 1.70 6.94
CA VAL A 42 1.71 2.34 6.79
C VAL A 42 1.42 3.36 7.89
N GLY A 43 0.73 4.43 7.53
CA GLY A 43 0.10 5.35 8.49
C GLY A 43 -1.32 4.90 8.82
N GLU A 44 -1.69 4.94 10.10
CA GLU A 44 -3.05 4.55 10.54
C GLU A 44 -4.10 5.64 10.24
N ASP A 45 -3.67 6.89 10.06
CA ASP A 45 -4.52 8.04 9.75
C ASP A 45 -4.37 8.46 8.27
N ASP A 46 -4.10 7.51 7.37
CA ASP A 46 -4.01 7.76 5.92
C ASP A 46 -5.37 8.21 5.35
N LEU A 47 -5.41 9.42 4.77
CA LEU A 47 -6.63 10.01 4.18
C LEU A 47 -6.68 9.90 2.65
N MET A 48 -5.68 9.30 2.02
CA MET A 48 -5.66 9.05 0.56
C MET A 48 -6.32 7.71 0.25
N TRP A 49 -6.00 6.69 1.04
CA TRP A 49 -6.60 5.35 0.99
C TRP A 49 -6.36 4.63 2.32
N ASP A 50 -7.10 3.56 2.59
CA ASP A 50 -6.94 2.77 3.80
C ASP A 50 -5.71 1.85 3.71
N SER A 51 -4.53 2.44 3.96
CA SER A 51 -3.25 1.74 3.89
C SER A 51 -3.17 0.55 4.87
N LEU A 52 -3.78 0.67 6.05
CA LEU A 52 -3.74 -0.39 7.06
C LEU A 52 -4.62 -1.57 6.66
N ALA A 53 -5.84 -1.34 6.17
CA ALA A 53 -6.71 -2.40 5.68
C ALA A 53 -6.03 -3.17 4.53
N MET A 54 -5.48 -2.45 3.55
CA MET A 54 -4.74 -3.08 2.45
C MET A 54 -3.54 -3.89 2.94
N ALA A 55 -2.75 -3.37 3.88
CA ALA A 55 -1.61 -4.11 4.42
C ALA A 55 -2.04 -5.41 5.12
N ASN A 56 -3.18 -5.40 5.82
CA ASN A 56 -3.74 -6.61 6.43
C ASN A 56 -4.19 -7.63 5.37
N GLU A 57 -4.85 -7.20 4.31
CA GLU A 57 -5.25 -8.06 3.18
C GLU A 57 -4.03 -8.69 2.47
N ILE A 58 -2.93 -7.93 2.34
CA ILE A 58 -1.65 -8.44 1.84
C ILE A 58 -1.09 -9.50 2.79
N LYS A 59 -1.13 -9.26 4.10
CA LYS A 59 -0.60 -10.17 5.12
C LYS A 59 -1.36 -11.49 5.19
N GLU A 60 -2.68 -11.47 4.95
CA GLU A 60 -3.49 -12.68 4.83
C GLU A 60 -3.04 -13.55 3.66
N GLN A 61 -2.71 -12.94 2.52
CA GLN A 61 -2.21 -13.64 1.31
C GLN A 61 -0.74 -14.03 1.42
N ASN A 62 0.07 -13.23 2.12
CA ASN A 62 1.49 -13.47 2.37
C ASN A 62 1.83 -13.33 3.86
N PRO A 63 1.68 -14.41 4.65
CA PRO A 63 1.96 -14.38 6.09
C PRO A 63 3.40 -14.03 6.47
N LYS A 64 4.36 -14.08 5.54
CA LYS A 64 5.76 -13.73 5.79
C LYS A 64 6.02 -12.22 5.72
N ALA A 65 5.15 -11.45 5.08
CA ALA A 65 5.31 -10.00 4.99
C ALA A 65 5.19 -9.36 6.38
N LYS A 66 6.06 -8.41 6.72
CA LYS A 66 5.97 -7.64 7.98
C LYS A 66 5.17 -6.36 7.74
N ILE A 67 4.24 -6.03 8.64
CA ILE A 67 3.56 -4.73 8.65
C ILE A 67 4.12 -3.91 9.80
N TYR A 68 4.49 -2.67 9.53
CA TYR A 68 4.76 -1.65 10.54
C TYR A 68 3.79 -0.51 10.35
N SER A 69 2.85 -0.37 11.30
CA SER A 69 1.88 0.72 11.33
C SER A 69 2.33 1.81 12.30
N TYR A 70 2.03 3.06 11.96
CA TYR A 70 2.35 4.22 12.77
C TYR A 70 1.08 4.98 13.13
N LYS A 71 0.71 4.89 14.40
CA LYS A 71 -0.48 5.53 14.95
C LYS A 71 -0.41 7.04 14.77
N GLY A 72 -1.51 7.62 14.27
CA GLY A 72 -1.62 9.06 14.04
C GLY A 72 -0.91 9.55 12.79
N ALA A 73 -0.13 8.73 12.10
CA ALA A 73 0.58 9.13 10.89
C ALA A 73 -0.30 8.96 9.65
N GLY A 74 -0.20 9.89 8.69
CA GLY A 74 -0.94 9.82 7.44
C GLY A 74 -0.20 9.14 6.30
N HIS A 75 -0.67 9.40 5.09
CA HIS A 75 -0.09 8.89 3.85
C HIS A 75 1.36 9.31 3.64
N ILE A 76 1.66 10.57 3.97
CA ILE A 76 3.01 11.14 3.89
C ILE A 76 3.48 11.39 5.31
N PHE A 77 4.56 10.70 5.72
CA PHE A 77 5.22 10.92 7.00
C PHE A 77 6.05 12.22 6.99
N ALA A 78 5.41 13.34 6.64
CA ALA A 78 6.01 14.66 6.72
C ALA A 78 4.91 15.73 6.84
N GLY A 79 5.21 16.79 7.57
CA GLY A 79 4.30 17.92 7.73
C GLY A 79 3.00 17.55 8.45
N ASN A 80 2.03 18.44 8.38
CA ASN A 80 0.79 18.40 9.17
C ASN A 80 -0.37 17.63 8.51
N GLY A 81 -0.08 16.75 7.54
CA GLY A 81 -1.11 15.98 6.84
C GLY A 81 -1.87 16.75 5.76
N ILE A 82 -1.35 17.91 5.34
CA ILE A 82 -1.87 18.68 4.20
C ILE A 82 -0.73 18.92 3.21
N LEU A 83 -0.92 18.44 1.99
CA LEU A 83 -0.05 18.73 0.86
C LEU A 83 -0.63 19.92 0.07
N ASP A 84 0.04 21.07 0.11
CA ASP A 84 -0.32 22.25 -0.66
C ASP A 84 0.41 22.25 -2.02
N LEU A 85 -0.35 22.12 -3.09
CA LEU A 85 0.12 22.14 -4.49
C LEU A 85 -0.24 23.49 -5.17
N GLY A 86 -0.35 24.55 -4.37
CA GLY A 86 -0.68 25.91 -4.81
C GLY A 86 -2.18 26.11 -4.99
N LYS A 87 -2.74 25.57 -6.09
CA LYS A 87 -4.18 25.69 -6.38
C LYS A 87 -5.03 24.60 -5.72
N ILE A 88 -4.39 23.54 -5.24
CA ILE A 88 -5.05 22.35 -4.70
C ILE A 88 -4.40 22.04 -3.36
N ARG A 89 -5.23 21.75 -2.36
CA ARG A 89 -4.78 21.19 -1.08
C ARG A 89 -5.32 19.78 -0.96
N VAL A 90 -4.43 18.83 -0.70
CA VAL A 90 -4.75 17.42 -0.55
C VAL A 90 -4.54 17.04 0.90
N ALA A 91 -5.58 16.50 1.54
CA ALA A 91 -5.46 15.93 2.88
C ALA A 91 -4.79 14.55 2.76
N THR A 92 -3.58 14.44 3.29
CA THR A 92 -2.83 13.18 3.34
C THR A 92 -2.94 12.51 4.70
N GLY A 93 -3.40 13.25 5.72
CA GLY A 93 -3.67 12.71 7.06
C GLY A 93 -2.50 12.81 8.03
N GLY A 94 -2.81 12.51 9.29
CA GLY A 94 -1.91 12.65 10.43
C GLY A 94 -1.59 14.08 10.86
N THR A 95 -0.70 14.20 11.86
CA THR A 95 -0.27 15.49 12.44
C THR A 95 1.22 15.72 12.24
N ALA A 96 1.69 16.97 12.40
CA ALA A 96 3.11 17.28 12.28
C ALA A 96 4.00 16.44 13.21
N GLU A 97 3.55 16.23 14.45
CA GLU A 97 4.26 15.43 15.45
C GLU A 97 4.29 13.94 15.08
N SER A 98 3.13 13.36 14.80
CA SER A 98 3.00 11.92 14.49
C SER A 98 3.69 11.56 13.18
N ASN A 99 3.58 12.40 12.15
CA ASN A 99 4.24 12.20 10.86
C ASN A 99 5.76 12.28 10.99
N GLU A 100 6.32 13.24 11.73
CA GLU A 100 7.77 13.33 11.90
C GLU A 100 8.30 12.18 12.77
N LYS A 101 7.55 11.74 13.78
CA LYS A 101 7.87 10.55 14.56
C LYS A 101 7.89 9.30 13.66
N ALA A 102 6.83 9.07 12.89
CA ALA A 102 6.71 7.94 11.98
C ALA A 102 7.84 7.92 10.94
N LYS A 103 8.24 9.08 10.41
CA LYS A 103 9.39 9.21 9.49
C LYS A 103 10.70 8.77 10.11
N SER A 104 10.97 9.21 11.34
CA SER A 104 12.21 8.86 12.05
C SER A 104 12.24 7.36 12.37
N GLU A 105 11.14 6.83 12.90
CA GLU A 105 11.03 5.42 13.27
C GLU A 105 11.05 4.50 12.05
N SER A 106 10.27 4.80 11.01
CA SER A 106 10.24 4.00 9.78
C SER A 106 11.58 3.94 9.07
N ARG A 107 12.36 5.02 9.05
CA ARG A 107 13.72 4.99 8.48
C ARG A 107 14.63 4.01 9.21
N LYS A 108 14.56 3.96 10.56
CA LYS A 108 15.31 2.99 11.35
C LYS A 108 14.83 1.57 11.08
N THR A 109 13.52 1.37 11.06
CA THR A 109 12.90 0.07 10.74
C THR A 109 13.33 -0.44 9.36
N ILE A 110 13.37 0.43 8.35
CA ILE A 110 13.83 0.08 7.00
C ILE A 110 15.30 -0.30 7.01
N ASP A 111 16.15 0.48 7.66
CA ASP A 111 17.60 0.21 7.74
C ASP A 111 17.91 -1.11 8.46
N ASP A 112 17.26 -1.36 9.61
CA ASP A 112 17.39 -2.61 10.35
C ASP A 112 16.91 -3.81 9.52
N PHE A 113 15.76 -3.66 8.86
CA PHE A 113 15.22 -4.69 7.98
C PHE A 113 16.19 -5.02 6.83
N LEU A 114 16.77 -4.00 6.19
CA LEU A 114 17.73 -4.18 5.10
C LEU A 114 19.01 -4.87 5.60
N LYS A 115 19.57 -4.48 6.75
CA LYS A 115 20.75 -5.13 7.35
C LYS A 115 20.53 -6.59 7.68
N GLU A 116 19.32 -6.96 8.13
CA GLU A 116 18.97 -8.35 8.42
C GLU A 116 18.84 -9.21 7.16
N ASN A 117 18.35 -8.63 6.05
CA ASN A 117 17.88 -9.39 4.88
C ASN A 117 18.77 -9.25 3.63
N HIS A 118 19.64 -8.24 3.57
CA HIS A 118 20.56 -7.97 2.48
C HIS A 118 21.99 -7.87 3.03
N LYS A 119 22.66 -9.02 3.11
CA LYS A 119 24.10 -9.13 3.35
C LYS A 119 24.85 -9.33 2.03
#